data_AF-A0A2V7V747-F1
#
_entry.id   AF-A0A2V7V747-F1
#
_cell.length_a   1.000
_cell.length_b   1.000
_cell.length_c   1.000
_cell.angle_alpha   90.00
_cell.angle_beta   90.00
_cell.angle_gamma   90.00
#
_symmetry.space_group_name_H-M   'P 1'
#
loop_
_entity.id
_entity.type
_entity.pdbx_description
1 polymer ?
#
loop_
_entity_poly.entity_id
_entity_poly.type
_entity_poly.pdbx_seq_one_letter_code
_entity_poly.pdbx_strand_id
1 'polypeptide(L)' 'MDGYSVCRALRTVEAKVPIVFVTAKGDMKDYAAGRAAGADSYLVKPIARASLRSIVGLFTSIERTAGKPKDQAELTEK' A
#
# COMPACT_ATOMS: atom_id res chain seq x y z
N MET A 1 -2.34 -21.44 6.18
CA MET A 1 -2.56 -20.05 6.62
C MET A 1 -2.60 -19.17 5.37
N ASP A 2 -3.68 -18.41 5.17
CA ASP A 2 -3.85 -17.51 4.01
C ASP A 2 -3.57 -16.04 4.35
N GLY A 3 -3.41 -15.18 3.34
CA GLY A 3 -3.08 -13.76 3.53
C GLY A 3 -4.14 -12.94 4.27
N TYR A 4 -5.43 -13.26 4.15
CA TYR A 4 -6.49 -12.56 4.87
C TYR A 4 -6.46 -12.89 6.37
N SER A 5 -6.21 -14.16 6.70
CA SER A 5 -6.02 -14.61 8.08
C SER A 5 -4.81 -13.93 8.74
N VAL A 6 -3.71 -13.78 8.01
CA VAL A 6 -2.53 -13.02 8.47
C VAL A 6 -2.88 -11.55 8.68
N CYS A 7 -3.58 -10.92 7.74
CA CYS A 7 -4.00 -9.52 7.87
C CYS A 7 -4.84 -9.29 9.12
N ARG A 8 -5.84 -10.17 9.38
CA ARG A 8 -6.66 -10.11 10.59
C ARG A 8 -5.82 -10.23 11.86
N ALA A 9 -4.89 -11.18 11.90
CA ALA A 9 -4.00 -11.36 13.05
C ALA A 9 -3.05 -10.16 13.27
N LEU A 10 -2.51 -9.59 12.19
CA LEU A 10 -1.66 -8.39 12.29
C LEU A 10 -2.46 -7.20 12.85
N ARG A 11 -3.72 -7.05 12.44
CA ARG A 11 -4.59 -5.98 12.95
C ARG A 11 -4.91 -6.09 14.44
N THR A 12 -4.82 -7.28 15.04
CA THR A 12 -4.96 -7.44 16.51
C THR A 12 -3.68 -7.10 17.26
N VAL A 13 -2.51 -7.13 16.60
CA VAL A 13 -1.21 -6.87 17.22
C VAL A 13 -0.83 -5.39 17.08
N GLU A 14 -0.96 -4.83 15.87
CA GLU A 14 -0.65 -3.44 15.58
C GLU A 14 -1.65 -2.87 14.56
N ALA A 15 -2.56 -2.02 15.05
CA ALA A 15 -3.64 -1.48 14.26
C ALA A 15 -3.16 -0.47 13.20
N LYS A 16 -2.02 0.21 13.43
CA LYS A 16 -1.55 1.33 12.60
C LYS A 16 -0.57 0.94 11.50
N VAL A 17 0.01 -0.25 11.53
CA VAL A 17 0.97 -0.69 10.49
C VAL A 17 0.25 -0.76 9.14
N PRO A 18 0.71 -0.05 8.10
CA PRO A 18 0.07 -0.12 6.79
C PRO A 18 0.15 -1.52 6.17
N ILE A 19 -0.97 -2.06 5.66
CA ILE A 19 -1.04 -3.38 5.04
C ILE A 19 -1.49 -3.23 3.58
N VAL A 20 -0.65 -3.73 2.67
CA VAL A 20 -0.92 -3.75 1.22
C VAL A 20 -0.97 -5.19 0.73
N PHE A 21 -2.07 -5.56 0.09
CA PHE A 21 -2.17 -6.86 -0.59
C PHE A 21 -1.52 -6.77 -1.97
N VAL A 22 -0.74 -7.79 -2.31
CA VAL A 22 -0.10 -7.97 -3.62
C VAL A 22 -0.43 -9.37 -4.12
N THR A 23 -1.35 -9.48 -5.07
CA THR A 23 -2.07 -10.72 -5.36
C THR A 23 -2.32 -10.94 -6.84
N ALA A 24 -2.52 -12.18 -7.28
CA ALA A 24 -3.01 -12.47 -8.64
C ALA A 24 -4.54 -12.45 -8.75
N LYS A 25 -5.24 -12.31 -7.61
CA LYS A 25 -6.70 -12.28 -7.54
C LYS A 25 -7.21 -10.88 -7.88
N GLY A 26 -7.94 -10.75 -8.99
CA GLY A 26 -8.34 -9.45 -9.54
C GLY A 26 -9.81 -9.09 -9.38
N ASP A 27 -10.64 -10.00 -8.84
CA ASP A 27 -12.08 -9.80 -8.80
C ASP A 27 -12.51 -8.88 -7.66
N MET A 28 -13.64 -8.20 -7.86
CA MET A 28 -14.24 -7.30 -6.86
C MET A 28 -14.49 -7.98 -5.51
N LYS A 29 -14.79 -9.29 -5.51
CA LYS A 29 -14.98 -10.07 -4.28
C LYS A 29 -13.69 -10.18 -3.47
N ASP A 30 -12.55 -10.37 -4.13
CA ASP A 30 -11.25 -10.51 -3.48
C ASP A 30 -10.74 -9.18 -2.90
N TYR A 31 -11.05 -8.07 -3.59
CA TYR A 31 -10.84 -6.71 -3.10
C TYR A 31 -11.67 -6.44 -1.84
N ALA A 32 -12.97 -6.76 -1.87
CA ALA A 32 -13.86 -6.60 -0.73
C ALA A 32 -13.41 -7.43 0.47
N ALA A 33 -12.98 -8.68 0.24
CA ALA A 33 -12.42 -9.55 1.28
C ALA A 33 -11.13 -8.97 1.88
N GLY A 34 -10.24 -8.40 1.07
CA GLY A 34 -9.03 -7.73 1.54
C GLY A 34 -9.33 -6.52 2.43
N ARG A 35 -10.25 -5.65 2.00
CA ARG A 35 -10.72 -4.53 2.82
C ARG A 35 -11.35 -4.98 4.13
N ALA A 36 -12.22 -5.98 4.10
CA ALA A 36 -12.86 -6.52 5.30
C ALA A 36 -11.85 -7.15 6.28
N ALA A 37 -10.74 -7.70 5.78
CA ALA A 37 -9.64 -8.20 6.61
C ALA A 37 -8.78 -7.09 7.23
N GLY A 38 -8.96 -5.83 6.82
CA GLY A 38 -8.24 -4.67 7.33
C GLY A 38 -7.10 -4.18 6.44
N ALA A 39 -7.04 -4.55 5.16
CA ALA A 39 -6.03 -4.03 4.23
C ALA A 39 -6.29 -2.55 3.88
N ASP A 40 -5.24 -1.74 3.80
CA ASP A 40 -5.30 -0.33 3.37
C ASP A 40 -5.24 -0.18 1.85
N SER A 41 -4.59 -1.13 1.18
CA SER A 41 -4.44 -1.11 -0.28
C SER A 41 -4.38 -2.52 -0.86
N TYR A 42 -4.72 -2.64 -2.15
CA TYR A 42 -4.83 -3.90 -2.85
C TYR A 42 -4.29 -3.74 -4.28
N LEU A 43 -3.28 -4.52 -4.63
CA LEU A 43 -2.60 -4.46 -5.92
C LEU A 43 -2.64 -5.82 -6.61
N VAL A 44 -3.16 -5.82 -7.83
CA VAL A 44 -3.27 -7.01 -8.68
C VAL A 44 -2.01 -7.14 -9.52
N LYS A 45 -1.47 -8.35 -9.59
CA LYS A 45 -0.32 -8.70 -10.43
C LYS A 45 -0.75 -8.86 -11.89
N PRO A 46 0.08 -8.45 -12.86
CA PRO A 46 1.40 -7.84 -12.69
C PRO A 46 1.33 -6.36 -12.27
N ILE A 47 2.19 -5.96 -11.33
CA ILE A 47 2.19 -4.60 -10.77
C ILE A 47 3.23 -3.74 -11.46
N ALA A 48 2.84 -2.56 -11.94
CA ALA A 48 3.77 -1.56 -12.43
C ALA A 48 4.58 -0.94 -11.28
N ARG A 49 5.89 -0.71 -11.51
CA ARG A 49 6.78 -0.07 -10.51
C ARG A 49 6.24 1.30 -10.04
N ALA A 50 5.59 2.05 -10.92
CA ALA A 50 4.98 3.34 -10.58
C ALA A 50 3.87 3.17 -9.53
N SER A 51 2.93 2.23 -9.74
CA SER A 51 1.83 1.97 -8.80
C SER A 51 2.33 1.57 -7.42
N LEU A 52 3.35 0.70 -7.36
CA LEU A 52 3.94 0.30 -6.08
C LEU A 52 4.58 1.49 -5.36
N ARG A 53 5.36 2.32 -6.08
CA ARG A 53 5.97 3.52 -5.51
C ARG A 53 4.93 4.52 -4.99
N SER A 54 3.82 4.71 -5.70
CA SER A 54 2.75 5.60 -5.26
C SER A 54 2.14 5.13 -3.94
N ILE A 55 1.85 3.82 -3.81
CA ILE A 55 1.29 3.24 -2.59
C ILE A 55 2.28 3.32 -1.42
N VAL A 56 3.55 2.95 -1.63
CA VAL A 56 4.57 3.07 -0.58
C VAL A 56 4.76 4.54 -0.19
N GLY A 57 4.77 5.44 -1.18
CA GLY A 57 4.85 6.87 -0.97
C GLY A 57 3.72 7.41 -0.11
N LEU A 58 2.48 6.94 -0.30
CA LEU A 58 1.32 7.33 0.51
C LEU A 58 1.57 7.06 2.00
N PHE A 59 2.02 5.86 2.33
CA PHE A 59 2.17 5.44 3.73
C PHE A 59 3.45 5.98 4.40
N THR A 60 4.54 6.13 3.63
CA THR A 60 5.79 6.71 4.15
C THR A 60 5.76 8.24 4.21
N SER A 61 4.92 8.89 3.40
CA SER A 61 4.79 10.35 3.42
C SER A 61 3.91 10.84 4.57
N ILE A 62 2.97 10.01 5.06
CA ILE A 62 2.18 10.34 6.25
C ILE A 62 3.09 10.48 7.49
N GLU A 63 4.17 9.70 7.58
CA GLU A 63 5.23 9.90 8.58
C GLU A 63 6.14 11.12 8.30
N ARG A 64 6.18 11.61 7.04
CA ARG A 64 6.95 12.79 6.62
C ARG A 64 6.19 14.11 6.69
N THR A 65 4.95 14.14 7.15
CA THR A 65 4.35 15.43 7.58
C THR A 65 5.05 16.01 8.82
N ALA A 66 6.07 15.32 9.36
CA ALA A 66 7.10 15.85 10.26
C ALA A 66 8.42 16.30 9.56
N GLY A 67 8.54 16.30 8.23
CA GLY A 67 9.77 16.66 7.50
C GLY A 67 9.59 16.83 5.99
N LYS A 68 9.61 18.09 5.53
CA LYS A 68 9.34 18.61 4.18
C LYS A 68 9.84 17.77 2.97
N PRO A 69 9.11 17.80 1.84
CA PRO A 69 9.59 17.36 0.54
C PRO A 69 10.36 18.46 -0.19
N LYS A 70 11.57 18.13 -0.65
CA LYS A 70 12.27 18.80 -1.75
C LYS A 70 13.08 17.74 -2.47
N ASP A 71 12.65 17.33 -3.66
CA ASP A 71 13.52 17.30 -4.85
C ASP A 71 12.72 16.84 -6.09
N GLN A 72 12.33 17.80 -6.92
CA GLN A 72 11.95 17.63 -8.33
C GLN A 72 11.77 19.03 -8.93
N ALA A 73 12.84 19.81 -8.92
CA ALA A 73 12.94 21.06 -9.65
C ALA A 73 14.40 21.31 -10.04
N GLU A 74 15.01 20.34 -10.74
CA GLU A 74 16.21 20.55 -11.56
C GLU A 74 16.20 19.48 -12.65
N LEU A 75 16.52 19.87 -13.89
CA LEU A 75 16.26 19.22 -15.21
C LEU A 75 14.92 19.70 -15.81
N THR A 76 14.85 20.78 -16.59
CA THR A 76 15.61 20.95 -17.84
C THR A 76 15.60 22.43 -18.25
N GLU A 77 16.74 23.11 -18.10
CA GLU A 77 17.12 24.22 -18.98
C GLU A 77 18.29 23.73 -19.83
N LYS A 78 18.03 23.55 -21.12
CA LYS A 78 18.94 23.85 -22.22
C LYS A 78 18.16 23.91 -23.52
#